data_AF-A0A9D9EN81-F1
#
_entry.id   AF-A0A9D9EN81-F1
#
_cell.length_a   1.000
_cell.length_b   1.000
_cell.length_c   1.000
_cell.angle_alpha   90.00
_cell.angle_beta   90.00
_cell.angle_gamma   90.00
#
_symmetry.space_group_name_H-M   'P 1'
#
loop_
_entity.id
_entity.type
_entity.pdbx_description
1 polymer ?
#
loop_
_entity_poly.entity_id
_entity_poly.type
_entity_poly.pdbx_seq_one_letter_code
_entity_poly.pdbx_strand_id
1 'polypeptide(L)'
;MDKVKTIGEQKADGPALAVLFAGGISAHAFEPLAGGECAFVRALTAVFSFPAVKEAVVLLPPGETPSAASVRDICGKMDAKPLRFFSPADFGCESGSWSEALLCAALAELSGGAPHMYFLWADLPFVDCTFTAELFERHIRYAAEYTFADCYPYGLAPEIFAAGILPVLAKMAEGREKFPVRDSLFSVIQKDINSFDIETDVAGEDVRMLRVSLACDTLRNREICEGLSGIRASNFAQILAERQSVLRSRPAFFAFQVSGRCPFLCPHCPYPDFCASGAGRSPGIPAVSRQDFMRPEDFRLAAEKIAEWSEDAVISLSLWGECAFHPEIAELVRTALSFPSFSVLIETTGIGWQRAVLENIRAEVSRVQPSGRPAGTVNWIVSLDAVTAEMYGKMHGLSGPEAAERFQEALAFVETASQLFPESVYPQFLRTKKNECELEDFFRFWKEKNGRQIILKYDSFCSTRPDERPADLSPLVRQPCWHLKRDISILPDGTVPFCREDVFASTVCGNIFTGNLPDIFGKNQSLYEAHIHHDYKGMCGNCDEYYTFNF
;
A
#
# COMPACT_ATOMS: atom_id res chain seq x y z
N MET A 1 23.64 -44.57 32.76
CA MET A 1 23.89 -43.42 31.87
C MET A 1 22.94 -43.51 30.67
N ASP A 2 21.67 -43.83 30.92
CA ASP A 2 20.66 -44.20 29.91
C ASP A 2 19.44 -43.27 30.02
N LYS A 3 19.62 -42.01 29.62
CA LYS A 3 18.52 -41.06 29.38
C LYS A 3 18.85 -40.19 28.16
N VAL A 4 19.11 -40.83 27.02
CA VAL A 4 19.17 -40.17 25.71
C VAL A 4 18.55 -41.11 24.69
N LYS A 5 17.22 -41.32 24.77
CA LYS A 5 16.41 -42.02 23.75
C LYS A 5 14.92 -41.96 24.14
N THR A 6 14.30 -40.78 24.03
CA THR A 6 12.83 -40.58 23.92
C THR A 6 12.46 -39.09 23.87
N ILE A 7 12.94 -38.34 22.88
CA ILE A 7 12.37 -37.00 22.52
C ILE A 7 12.17 -36.93 20.99
N GLY A 8 11.95 -38.07 20.33
CA GLY A 8 11.95 -38.16 18.86
C GLY A 8 10.64 -38.57 18.20
N GLU A 9 9.59 -38.93 18.95
CA GLU A 9 8.43 -39.64 18.36
C GLU A 9 7.05 -39.09 18.80
N GLN A 10 6.93 -37.83 19.23
CA GLN A 10 5.66 -37.36 19.84
C GLN A 10 5.05 -36.06 19.32
N LYS A 11 5.39 -35.55 18.12
CA LYS A 11 4.85 -34.26 17.64
C LYS A 11 4.11 -34.24 16.30
N ALA A 12 3.77 -35.38 15.68
CA ALA A 12 2.99 -35.40 14.43
C ALA A 12 1.53 -35.91 14.58
N ASP A 13 1.07 -36.25 15.78
CA ASP A 13 -0.06 -37.19 15.94
C ASP A 13 -1.46 -36.55 15.95
N GLY A 14 -1.72 -35.52 15.13
CA GLY A 14 -3.07 -34.98 15.00
C GLY A 14 -3.38 -34.35 13.64
N PRO A 15 -4.65 -34.38 13.21
CA PRO A 15 -5.08 -33.71 11.99
C PRO A 15 -4.90 -32.20 12.12
N ALA A 16 -4.43 -31.55 11.07
CA ALA A 16 -4.37 -30.10 10.98
C ALA A 16 -5.68 -29.54 10.39
N LEU A 17 -6.00 -28.30 10.75
CA LEU A 17 -7.11 -27.54 10.17
C LEU A 17 -6.57 -26.51 9.17
N ALA A 18 -7.15 -26.42 7.98
CA ALA A 18 -6.86 -25.32 7.06
C ALA A 18 -7.97 -24.26 7.13
N VAL A 19 -7.59 -22.99 7.28
CA VAL A 19 -8.53 -21.86 7.29
C VAL A 19 -8.20 -20.94 6.12
N LEU A 20 -9.16 -20.77 5.21
CA LEU A 20 -9.09 -19.78 4.13
C LEU A 20 -9.90 -18.55 4.51
N PHE A 21 -9.25 -17.39 4.56
CA PHE A 21 -9.93 -16.13 4.80
C PHE A 21 -10.46 -15.54 3.48
N ALA A 22 -11.78 -15.55 3.31
CA ALA A 22 -12.51 -14.92 2.19
C ALA A 22 -13.28 -13.67 2.64
N GLY A 23 -13.02 -13.16 3.85
CA GLY A 23 -13.77 -12.05 4.45
C GLY A 23 -13.78 -10.76 3.64
N GLY A 24 -12.74 -10.52 2.83
CA GLY A 24 -12.62 -9.38 1.92
C GLY A 24 -12.35 -9.79 0.47
N ILE A 25 -12.81 -10.98 0.06
CA ILE A 25 -12.48 -11.53 -1.26
C ILE A 25 -13.05 -10.68 -2.40
N SER A 26 -12.17 -10.32 -3.33
CA SER A 26 -12.50 -9.54 -4.53
C SER A 26 -13.19 -10.38 -5.61
N ALA A 27 -13.95 -9.74 -6.49
CA ALA A 27 -14.57 -10.39 -7.63
C ALA A 27 -13.53 -11.03 -8.58
N HIS A 28 -12.33 -10.43 -8.66
CA HIS A 28 -11.22 -10.95 -9.49
C HIS A 28 -10.73 -12.33 -9.07
N ALA A 29 -10.94 -12.73 -7.82
CA ALA A 29 -10.56 -14.05 -7.35
C ALA A 29 -11.42 -15.18 -7.96
N PHE A 30 -12.59 -14.84 -8.52
CA PHE A 30 -13.51 -15.78 -9.16
C PHE A 30 -13.36 -15.81 -10.68
N GLU A 31 -12.58 -14.89 -11.26
CA GLU A 31 -12.28 -14.91 -12.69
C GLU A 31 -11.27 -16.02 -13.02
N PRO A 32 -11.48 -16.77 -14.13
CA PRO A 32 -10.51 -17.76 -14.58
C PRO A 32 -9.12 -17.16 -14.80
N LEU A 33 -8.08 -17.84 -14.33
CA LEU A 33 -6.68 -17.57 -14.70
C LEU A 33 -6.25 -18.54 -15.83
N ALA A 34 -5.04 -18.35 -16.36
CA ALA A 34 -4.44 -19.29 -17.30
C ALA A 34 -4.50 -20.74 -16.78
N GLY A 35 -5.20 -21.62 -17.50
CA GLY A 35 -5.51 -23.00 -17.04
C GLY A 35 -6.97 -23.24 -16.64
N GLY A 36 -7.83 -22.22 -16.67
CA GLY A 36 -9.29 -22.33 -16.58
C GLY A 36 -9.87 -22.21 -15.18
N GLU A 37 -9.14 -22.59 -14.13
CA GLU A 37 -9.58 -22.38 -12.75
C GLU A 37 -9.28 -20.96 -12.26
N CYS A 38 -10.19 -20.39 -11.47
CA CYS A 38 -10.00 -19.11 -10.79
C CYS A 38 -9.14 -19.25 -9.53
N ALA A 39 -8.68 -18.13 -8.96
CA ALA A 39 -7.79 -18.13 -7.81
C ALA A 39 -8.42 -18.80 -6.57
N PHE A 40 -9.71 -18.54 -6.31
CA PHE A 40 -10.42 -19.13 -5.19
C PHE A 40 -10.45 -20.66 -5.26
N VAL A 41 -10.77 -21.23 -6.43
CA VAL A 41 -10.80 -22.69 -6.64
C VAL A 41 -9.41 -23.29 -6.47
N ARG A 42 -8.35 -22.62 -6.94
CA ARG A 42 -6.97 -23.09 -6.79
C ARG A 42 -6.54 -23.11 -5.33
N ALA A 43 -6.76 -22.02 -4.60
CA ALA A 43 -6.44 -21.93 -3.17
C ALA A 43 -7.19 -23.00 -2.36
N LEU A 44 -8.51 -23.12 -2.60
CA LEU A 44 -9.35 -24.11 -1.94
C LEU A 44 -8.98 -25.55 -2.31
N THR A 45 -8.49 -25.80 -3.53
CA THR A 45 -8.01 -27.12 -3.92
C THR A 45 -6.66 -27.45 -3.27
N ALA A 46 -5.75 -26.47 -3.20
CA ALA A 46 -4.43 -26.61 -2.63
C ALA A 46 -4.46 -27.03 -1.16
N VAL A 47 -5.35 -26.45 -0.34
CA VAL A 47 -5.39 -26.76 1.11
C VAL A 47 -5.61 -28.23 1.43
N PHE A 48 -6.36 -28.96 0.59
CA PHE A 48 -6.59 -30.39 0.80
C PHE A 48 -5.41 -31.26 0.38
N SER A 49 -4.37 -30.66 -0.19
CA SER A 49 -3.08 -31.31 -0.47
C SER A 49 -2.05 -31.02 0.62
N PHE A 50 -2.36 -30.17 1.62
CA PHE A 50 -1.42 -29.85 2.69
C PHE A 50 -1.30 -31.03 3.68
N PRO A 51 -0.13 -31.21 4.30
CA PRO A 51 0.06 -32.28 5.27
C PRO A 51 -0.93 -32.22 6.43
N ALA A 52 -1.42 -33.39 6.82
CA ALA A 52 -2.34 -33.61 7.94
C ALA A 52 -3.72 -32.91 7.84
N VAL A 53 -4.01 -32.17 6.76
CA VAL A 53 -5.32 -31.52 6.58
C VAL A 53 -6.37 -32.56 6.25
N LYS A 54 -7.34 -32.71 7.16
CA LYS A 54 -8.54 -33.53 6.94
C LYS A 54 -9.77 -32.72 6.67
N GLU A 55 -9.77 -31.45 7.03
CA GLU A 55 -10.90 -30.54 6.95
C GLU A 55 -10.41 -29.13 6.66
N ALA A 56 -11.20 -28.36 5.91
CA ALA A 56 -10.97 -26.95 5.71
C ALA A 56 -12.17 -26.11 6.18
N VAL A 57 -11.87 -24.87 6.56
CA VAL A 57 -12.85 -23.84 6.91
C VAL A 57 -12.65 -22.65 5.98
N VAL A 58 -13.74 -22.07 5.49
CA VAL A 58 -13.72 -20.80 4.77
C VAL A 58 -14.44 -19.75 5.60
N LEU A 59 -13.74 -18.66 5.91
CA LEU A 59 -14.31 -17.49 6.58
C LEU A 59 -14.92 -16.57 5.53
N LEU A 60 -16.24 -16.45 5.53
CA LEU A 60 -17.03 -15.79 4.49
C LEU A 60 -16.96 -14.25 4.57
N PRO A 61 -17.23 -13.53 3.46
CA PRO A 61 -17.49 -12.10 3.50
C PRO A 61 -18.60 -11.72 4.50
N PRO A 62 -18.58 -10.47 5.01
CA PRO A 62 -19.66 -9.95 5.84
C PRO A 62 -20.97 -9.85 5.04
N GLY A 63 -22.07 -10.38 5.58
CA GLY A 63 -23.40 -10.33 4.96
C GLY A 63 -23.55 -11.14 3.66
N GLU A 64 -24.73 -11.03 3.04
CA GLU A 64 -25.04 -11.69 1.76
C GLU A 64 -24.62 -10.81 0.57
N THR A 65 -23.31 -10.83 0.26
CA THR A 65 -22.72 -10.14 -0.89
C THR A 65 -22.63 -11.07 -2.11
N PRO A 66 -22.47 -10.53 -3.35
CA PRO A 66 -22.20 -11.35 -4.53
C PRO A 66 -20.95 -12.24 -4.38
N SER A 67 -19.92 -11.75 -3.69
CA SER A 67 -18.73 -12.53 -3.34
C SER A 67 -19.09 -13.68 -2.39
N ALA A 68 -19.90 -13.44 -1.35
CA ALA A 68 -20.34 -14.51 -0.43
C ALA A 68 -21.16 -15.58 -1.16
N ALA A 69 -22.08 -15.16 -2.04
CA ALA A 69 -22.85 -16.08 -2.88
C ALA A 69 -21.94 -16.91 -3.80
N SER A 70 -20.92 -16.30 -4.41
CA SER A 70 -19.95 -16.99 -5.27
C SER A 70 -19.12 -18.01 -4.50
N VAL A 71 -18.66 -17.67 -3.29
CA VAL A 71 -17.97 -18.62 -2.41
C VAL A 71 -18.87 -19.82 -2.10
N ARG A 72 -20.12 -19.58 -1.66
CA ARG A 72 -21.07 -20.66 -1.34
C ARG A 72 -21.37 -21.54 -2.55
N ASP A 73 -21.58 -20.96 -3.73
CA ASP A 73 -21.86 -21.70 -4.96
C ASP A 73 -20.69 -22.60 -5.38
N ILE A 74 -19.47 -22.08 -5.39
CA ILE A 74 -18.27 -22.86 -5.71
C ILE A 74 -18.08 -23.99 -4.71
N CYS A 75 -18.17 -23.69 -3.42
CA CYS A 75 -17.94 -24.68 -2.40
C CYS A 75 -19.05 -25.74 -2.36
N GLY A 76 -20.30 -25.40 -2.64
CA GLY A 76 -21.40 -26.34 -2.77
C GLY A 76 -21.24 -27.33 -3.93
N LYS A 77 -20.38 -27.04 -4.91
CA LYS A 77 -20.03 -27.96 -5.99
C LYS A 77 -18.90 -28.92 -5.62
N MET A 78 -18.30 -28.79 -4.43
CA MET A 78 -17.16 -29.59 -3.96
C MET A 78 -17.57 -30.75 -3.02
N ASP A 79 -18.73 -31.36 -3.27
CA ASP A 79 -19.46 -32.36 -2.44
C ASP A 79 -18.63 -33.49 -1.78
N ALA A 80 -17.40 -33.77 -2.25
CA ALA A 80 -16.56 -34.83 -1.73
C ALA A 80 -15.64 -34.43 -0.57
N LYS A 81 -15.59 -33.16 -0.17
CA LYS A 81 -14.60 -32.66 0.82
C LYS A 81 -15.26 -32.10 2.09
N PRO A 82 -14.75 -32.41 3.30
CA PRO A 82 -15.26 -31.85 4.55
C PRO A 82 -14.87 -30.37 4.64
N LEU A 83 -15.86 -29.52 4.44
CA LEU A 83 -15.71 -28.07 4.31
C LEU A 83 -16.79 -27.39 5.16
N ARG A 84 -16.37 -26.47 6.04
CA ARG A 84 -17.26 -25.64 6.86
C ARG A 84 -17.12 -24.17 6.51
N PHE A 85 -18.18 -23.40 6.73
CA PHE A 85 -18.22 -21.97 6.47
C PHE A 85 -18.68 -21.24 7.70
N PHE A 86 -18.01 -20.13 7.99
CA PHE A 86 -18.41 -19.24 9.08
C PHE A 86 -18.34 -17.79 8.60
N SER A 87 -19.33 -17.02 8.99
CA SER A 87 -19.44 -15.58 8.84
C SER A 87 -19.13 -14.89 10.17
N PRO A 88 -18.95 -13.56 10.20
CA PRO A 88 -18.82 -12.82 11.45
C PRO A 88 -19.96 -13.07 12.44
N ALA A 89 -21.18 -13.29 11.95
CA ALA A 89 -22.36 -13.53 12.78
C ALA A 89 -22.29 -14.84 13.57
N ASP A 90 -21.60 -15.85 13.04
CA ASP A 90 -21.43 -17.15 13.72
C ASP A 90 -20.54 -17.04 14.97
N PHE A 91 -19.76 -15.96 15.07
CA PHE A 91 -18.92 -15.62 16.22
C PHE A 91 -19.53 -14.50 17.09
N GLY A 92 -20.83 -14.25 16.98
CA GLY A 92 -21.56 -13.27 17.80
C GLY A 92 -21.31 -11.79 17.43
N CYS A 93 -20.78 -11.50 16.24
CA CYS A 93 -20.54 -10.12 15.80
C CYS A 93 -21.83 -9.45 15.30
N GLU A 94 -22.42 -8.56 16.12
CA GLU A 94 -23.65 -7.83 15.77
C GLU A 94 -23.49 -6.87 14.58
N SER A 95 -22.30 -6.30 14.39
CA SER A 95 -22.00 -5.41 13.25
C SER A 95 -21.91 -6.17 11.93
N GLY A 96 -21.74 -7.49 11.99
CA GLY A 96 -21.60 -8.36 10.83
C GLY A 96 -20.29 -8.19 10.06
N SER A 97 -19.30 -7.44 10.57
CA SER A 97 -18.01 -7.17 9.90
C SER A 97 -16.84 -7.91 10.55
N TRP A 98 -15.83 -8.26 9.76
CA TRP A 98 -14.55 -8.74 10.29
C TRP A 98 -13.74 -7.61 10.92
N SER A 99 -13.07 -7.93 12.02
CA SER A 99 -11.96 -7.16 12.59
C SER A 99 -10.77 -8.07 12.87
N GLU A 100 -9.57 -7.51 13.07
CA GLU A 100 -8.38 -8.27 13.48
C GLU A 100 -8.65 -9.05 14.77
N ALA A 101 -9.31 -8.40 15.74
CA ALA A 101 -9.74 -9.04 16.99
C ALA A 101 -10.65 -10.24 16.75
N LEU A 102 -11.69 -10.06 15.93
CA LEU A 102 -12.65 -11.12 15.61
C LEU A 102 -12.00 -12.26 14.84
N LEU A 103 -11.09 -11.97 13.91
CA LEU A 103 -10.36 -12.99 13.18
C LEU A 103 -9.56 -13.88 14.15
N CYS A 104 -8.76 -13.29 15.05
CA CYS A 104 -7.98 -14.07 16.01
C CYS A 104 -8.89 -14.89 16.96
N ALA A 105 -10.01 -14.32 17.41
CA ALA A 105 -10.99 -15.05 18.22
C ALA A 105 -11.61 -16.24 17.47
N ALA A 106 -12.00 -16.03 16.20
CA ALA A 106 -12.52 -17.07 15.33
C ALA A 106 -11.50 -18.20 15.12
N LEU A 107 -10.22 -17.88 14.85
CA LEU A 107 -9.18 -18.91 14.71
C LEU A 107 -9.00 -19.72 16.01
N ALA A 108 -9.05 -19.06 17.17
CA ALA A 108 -8.96 -19.73 18.46
C ALA A 108 -10.13 -20.70 18.69
N GLU A 109 -11.36 -20.27 18.41
CA GLU A 109 -12.56 -21.12 18.54
C GLU A 109 -12.54 -22.31 17.56
N LEU A 110 -12.17 -22.05 16.30
CA LEU A 110 -12.14 -23.05 15.24
C LEU A 110 -11.06 -24.12 15.43
N SER A 111 -10.00 -23.81 16.18
CA SER A 111 -8.87 -24.73 16.39
C SER A 111 -9.31 -26.11 16.89
N GLY A 112 -10.42 -26.20 17.64
CA GLY A 112 -11.26 -27.40 17.71
C GLY A 112 -10.56 -28.72 18.10
N GLY A 113 -9.42 -28.66 18.78
CA GLY A 113 -8.60 -29.82 19.14
C GLY A 113 -7.58 -30.29 18.08
N ALA A 114 -7.53 -29.66 16.90
CA ALA A 114 -6.44 -29.83 15.95
C ALA A 114 -5.16 -29.21 16.54
N PRO A 115 -4.01 -29.92 16.60
CA PRO A 115 -2.78 -29.37 17.17
C PRO A 115 -2.16 -28.25 16.32
N HIS A 116 -2.46 -28.22 15.02
CA HIS A 116 -1.90 -27.26 14.07
C HIS A 116 -2.98 -26.69 13.15
N MET A 117 -2.77 -25.45 12.73
CA MET A 117 -3.64 -24.72 11.82
C MET A 117 -2.83 -24.07 10.70
N TYR A 118 -3.28 -24.24 9.46
CA TYR A 118 -2.82 -23.43 8.33
C TYR A 118 -3.78 -22.26 8.15
N PHE A 119 -3.23 -21.07 7.94
CA PHE A 119 -3.97 -19.89 7.57
C PHE A 119 -3.47 -19.37 6.22
N LEU A 120 -4.41 -19.03 5.34
CA LEU A 120 -4.12 -18.38 4.08
C LEU A 120 -5.31 -17.54 3.66
N TRP A 121 -5.07 -16.63 2.75
CA TRP A 121 -6.13 -15.90 2.10
C TRP A 121 -6.70 -16.69 0.94
N ALA A 122 -8.00 -16.51 0.71
CA ALA A 122 -8.75 -17.33 -0.23
C ALA A 122 -8.49 -16.99 -1.71
N ASP A 123 -7.75 -15.92 -2.00
CA ASP A 123 -7.49 -15.40 -3.35
C ASP A 123 -6.04 -15.62 -3.83
N LEU A 124 -5.35 -16.61 -3.26
CA LEU A 124 -3.94 -16.94 -3.55
C LEU A 124 -3.84 -18.12 -4.55
N PRO A 125 -3.64 -17.87 -5.86
CA PRO A 125 -3.69 -18.94 -6.87
C PRO A 125 -2.46 -19.85 -6.92
N PHE A 126 -1.35 -19.48 -6.27
CA PHE A 126 -0.04 -20.13 -6.45
C PHE A 126 0.57 -20.67 -5.16
N VAL A 127 -0.25 -20.98 -4.15
CA VAL A 127 0.25 -21.61 -2.93
C VAL A 127 0.91 -22.95 -3.29
N ASP A 128 2.20 -23.07 -2.97
CA ASP A 128 3.03 -24.20 -3.36
C ASP A 128 2.91 -25.32 -2.32
N CYS A 129 2.18 -26.38 -2.67
CA CYS A 129 1.94 -27.51 -1.77
C CYS A 129 3.21 -28.26 -1.36
N THR A 130 4.23 -28.33 -2.23
CA THR A 130 5.50 -29.00 -1.91
C THR A 130 6.26 -28.18 -0.88
N PHE A 131 6.38 -26.88 -1.11
CA PHE A 131 7.02 -25.98 -0.16
C PHE A 131 6.25 -25.88 1.17
N THR A 132 4.92 -25.87 1.11
CA THR A 132 4.07 -25.92 2.31
C THR A 132 4.34 -27.15 3.15
N ALA A 133 4.60 -28.31 2.52
CA ALA A 133 4.96 -29.52 3.24
C ALA A 133 6.32 -29.43 3.94
N GLU A 134 7.31 -28.80 3.29
CA GLU A 134 8.62 -28.53 3.88
C GLU A 134 8.51 -27.57 5.08
N LEU A 135 7.69 -26.51 4.98
CA LEU A 135 7.42 -25.59 6.09
C LEU A 135 6.78 -26.31 7.26
N PHE A 136 5.79 -27.17 7.00
CA PHE A 136 5.14 -27.95 8.06
C PHE A 136 6.12 -28.93 8.72
N GLU A 137 7.00 -29.59 7.97
CA GLU A 137 8.02 -30.47 8.55
C GLU A 137 8.89 -29.70 9.56
N ARG A 138 9.31 -28.47 9.22
CA ARG A 138 10.10 -27.61 10.12
C ARG A 138 9.30 -27.16 11.33
N HIS A 139 8.05 -26.73 11.12
CA HIS A 139 7.11 -26.37 12.18
C HIS A 139 7.04 -27.48 13.24
N ILE A 140 6.90 -28.73 12.82
CA ILE A 140 6.87 -29.89 13.70
C ILE A 140 8.25 -30.19 14.32
N ARG A 141 9.29 -30.23 13.49
CA ARG A 141 10.66 -30.59 13.91
C ARG A 141 11.19 -29.67 15.01
N TYR A 142 10.96 -28.37 14.87
CA TYR A 142 11.40 -27.36 15.83
C TYR A 142 10.35 -27.03 16.87
N ALA A 143 9.16 -27.63 16.76
CA ALA A 143 8.02 -27.35 17.62
C ALA A 143 7.69 -25.86 17.69
N ALA A 144 7.75 -25.20 16.54
CA ALA A 144 7.44 -23.79 16.42
C ALA A 144 5.96 -23.56 16.73
N GLU A 145 5.67 -22.42 17.34
CA GLU A 145 4.31 -21.96 17.57
C GLU A 145 3.77 -21.18 16.38
N TYR A 146 4.66 -20.54 15.61
CA TYR A 146 4.34 -19.82 14.38
C TYR A 146 5.40 -20.08 13.32
N THR A 147 4.99 -20.42 12.09
CA THR A 147 5.89 -20.65 10.97
C THR A 147 5.41 -19.93 9.72
N PHE A 148 6.33 -19.24 9.04
CA PHE A 148 6.06 -18.50 7.82
C PHE A 148 7.30 -18.44 6.91
N ALA A 149 7.10 -17.97 5.68
CA ALA A 149 8.15 -17.77 4.70
C ALA A 149 8.46 -16.27 4.54
N ASP A 150 9.74 -15.89 4.63
CA ASP A 150 10.22 -14.52 4.40
C ASP A 150 11.09 -14.46 3.14
N CYS A 151 11.22 -13.26 2.57
CA CYS A 151 11.97 -12.99 1.34
C CYS A 151 11.37 -13.55 0.03
N TYR A 152 10.35 -14.41 0.10
CA TYR A 152 9.55 -14.85 -1.06
C TYR A 152 8.49 -13.81 -1.48
N PRO A 153 7.98 -13.88 -2.73
CA PRO A 153 6.73 -13.24 -3.10
C PRO A 153 5.59 -13.70 -2.19
N TYR A 154 4.78 -12.75 -1.73
CA TYR A 154 3.58 -13.07 -0.95
C TYR A 154 2.64 -13.94 -1.79
N GLY A 155 2.05 -14.99 -1.19
CA GLY A 155 1.09 -15.89 -1.85
C GLY A 155 1.64 -17.26 -2.27
N LEU A 156 2.92 -17.56 -2.02
CA LEU A 156 3.50 -18.88 -2.29
C LEU A 156 3.34 -19.90 -1.14
N ALA A 157 3.08 -19.44 0.08
CA ALA A 157 2.98 -20.28 1.26
C ALA A 157 1.88 -19.79 2.22
N PRO A 158 1.28 -20.69 3.01
CA PRO A 158 0.42 -20.30 4.13
C PRO A 158 1.26 -19.88 5.35
N GLU A 159 0.58 -19.29 6.33
CA GLU A 159 1.07 -19.19 7.70
C GLU A 159 0.65 -20.44 8.48
N ILE A 160 1.50 -20.95 9.37
CA ILE A 160 1.23 -22.16 10.17
C ILE A 160 1.30 -21.81 11.66
N PHE A 161 0.29 -22.23 12.41
CA PHE A 161 0.16 -21.97 13.84
C PHE A 161 0.06 -23.29 14.61
N ALA A 162 0.72 -23.35 15.76
CA ALA A 162 0.34 -24.29 16.81
C ALA A 162 -0.97 -23.79 17.44
N ALA A 163 -1.96 -24.67 17.59
CA ALA A 163 -3.27 -24.27 18.10
C ALA A 163 -3.23 -23.69 19.53
N GLY A 164 -2.23 -24.09 20.33
CA GLY A 164 -2.04 -23.62 21.70
C GLY A 164 -1.84 -22.10 21.83
N ILE A 165 -1.32 -21.44 20.80
CA ILE A 165 -1.09 -19.98 20.84
C ILE A 165 -2.28 -19.15 20.38
N LEU A 166 -3.25 -19.74 19.66
CA LEU A 166 -4.37 -18.98 19.09
C LEU A 166 -5.21 -18.25 20.17
N PRO A 167 -5.51 -18.82 21.36
CA PRO A 167 -6.17 -18.07 22.43
C PRO A 167 -5.34 -16.88 22.97
N VAL A 168 -4.01 -17.00 22.96
CA VAL A 168 -3.11 -15.90 23.35
C VAL A 168 -3.17 -14.79 22.31
N LEU A 169 -3.12 -15.14 21.02
CA LEU A 169 -3.26 -14.18 19.93
C LEU A 169 -4.61 -13.46 19.97
N ALA A 170 -5.72 -14.18 20.22
CA ALA A 170 -7.04 -13.60 20.38
C ALA A 170 -7.06 -12.52 21.48
N LYS A 171 -6.46 -12.83 22.64
CA LYS A 171 -6.32 -11.86 23.73
C LYS A 171 -5.45 -10.65 23.37
N MET A 172 -4.34 -10.87 22.67
CA MET A 172 -3.44 -9.78 22.23
C MET A 172 -4.06 -8.89 21.14
N ALA A 173 -5.04 -9.42 20.40
CA ALA A 173 -5.78 -8.71 19.38
C ALA A 173 -6.99 -7.93 19.94
N GLU A 174 -7.33 -8.04 21.22
CA GLU A 174 -8.42 -7.26 21.85
C GLU A 174 -8.26 -5.75 21.57
N GLY A 175 -9.37 -5.12 21.16
CA GLY A 175 -9.41 -3.70 20.78
C GLY A 175 -8.85 -3.38 19.39
N ARG A 176 -8.37 -4.36 18.62
CA ARG A 176 -7.97 -4.18 17.22
C ARG A 176 -9.19 -4.29 16.30
N GLU A 177 -9.97 -3.22 16.22
CA GLU A 177 -11.22 -3.17 15.46
C GLU A 177 -11.07 -2.92 13.95
N LYS A 178 -9.83 -2.84 13.45
CA LYS A 178 -9.56 -2.65 12.03
C LYS A 178 -9.88 -3.93 11.24
N PHE A 179 -10.31 -3.76 10.00
CA PHE A 179 -10.52 -4.91 9.10
C PHE A 179 -9.19 -5.66 8.90
N PRO A 180 -9.19 -7.01 8.85
CA PRO A 180 -7.97 -7.77 8.64
C PRO A 180 -7.29 -7.44 7.30
N VAL A 181 -5.97 -7.36 7.32
CA VAL A 181 -5.07 -7.17 6.18
C VAL A 181 -4.03 -8.27 6.17
N ARG A 182 -3.27 -8.41 5.07
CA ARG A 182 -2.43 -9.61 4.83
C ARG A 182 -1.44 -9.92 5.95
N ASP A 183 -0.92 -8.90 6.62
CA ASP A 183 0.04 -8.97 7.71
C ASP A 183 -0.60 -8.88 9.11
N SER A 184 -1.94 -8.88 9.23
CA SER A 184 -2.64 -8.70 10.50
C SER A 184 -2.22 -9.70 11.57
N LEU A 185 -2.12 -10.99 11.24
CA LEU A 185 -1.75 -12.02 12.23
C LEU A 185 -0.30 -11.83 12.71
N PHE A 186 0.64 -11.63 11.79
CA PHE A 186 2.02 -11.33 12.14
C PHE A 186 2.14 -10.05 12.97
N SER A 187 1.38 -9.01 12.64
CA SER A 187 1.38 -7.76 13.40
C SER A 187 0.85 -7.92 14.84
N VAL A 188 0.00 -8.92 15.11
CA VAL A 188 -0.40 -9.27 16.48
C VAL A 188 0.76 -9.93 17.21
N ILE A 189 1.42 -10.90 16.58
CA ILE A 189 2.61 -11.57 17.12
C ILE A 189 3.73 -10.56 17.43
N GLN A 190 3.95 -9.59 16.54
CA GLN A 190 4.99 -8.55 16.69
C GLN A 190 4.89 -7.73 17.98
N LYS A 191 3.70 -7.63 18.60
CA LYS A 191 3.53 -6.94 19.89
C LYS A 191 4.38 -7.57 21.00
N ASP A 192 4.63 -8.87 20.92
CA ASP A 192 5.46 -9.61 21.87
C ASP A 192 6.20 -10.76 21.20
N ILE A 193 6.94 -10.44 20.13
CA ILE A 193 7.59 -11.42 19.25
C ILE A 193 8.53 -12.38 20.00
N ASN A 194 9.12 -11.94 21.12
CA ASN A 194 10.05 -12.72 21.93
C ASN A 194 9.38 -13.78 22.81
N SER A 195 8.05 -13.74 22.92
CA SER A 195 7.27 -14.71 23.70
C SER A 195 6.80 -15.91 22.89
N PHE A 196 7.14 -15.98 21.60
CA PHE A 196 6.72 -17.06 20.71
C PHE A 196 7.92 -17.79 20.11
N ASP A 197 7.81 -19.12 20.00
CA ASP A 197 8.75 -19.92 19.22
C ASP A 197 8.44 -19.77 17.72
N ILE A 198 9.19 -18.92 17.02
CA ILE A 198 8.97 -18.60 15.60
C ILE A 198 9.99 -19.33 14.73
N GLU A 199 9.50 -20.01 13.71
CA GLU A 199 10.33 -20.57 12.64
C GLU A 199 10.10 -19.81 11.33
N THR A 200 11.18 -19.37 10.70
CA THR A 200 11.11 -18.66 9.42
C THR A 200 11.95 -19.38 8.39
N ASP A 201 11.33 -19.77 7.26
CA ASP A 201 12.11 -20.10 6.07
C ASP A 201 12.45 -18.81 5.33
N VAL A 202 13.74 -18.58 5.12
CA VAL A 202 14.24 -17.40 4.41
C VAL A 202 14.67 -17.83 3.02
N ALA A 203 14.08 -17.20 2.00
CA ALA A 203 14.41 -17.48 0.60
C ALA A 203 15.92 -17.28 0.31
N GLY A 204 16.45 -18.07 -0.63
CA GLY A 204 17.83 -17.90 -1.11
C GLY A 204 18.09 -16.58 -1.84
N GLU A 205 17.04 -15.92 -2.32
CA GLU A 205 17.09 -14.60 -2.96
C GLU A 205 16.01 -13.68 -2.36
N ASP A 206 16.41 -12.48 -1.93
CA ASP A 206 15.48 -11.48 -1.39
C ASP A 206 14.84 -10.66 -2.52
N VAL A 207 13.56 -10.92 -2.79
CA VAL A 207 12.77 -10.21 -3.80
C VAL A 207 11.77 -9.22 -3.19
N ARG A 208 11.85 -8.92 -1.88
CA ARG A 208 10.89 -8.02 -1.21
C ARG A 208 10.86 -6.63 -1.82
N MET A 209 12.00 -6.15 -2.34
CA MET A 209 12.10 -4.87 -3.05
C MET A 209 11.22 -4.80 -4.30
N LEU A 210 10.85 -5.94 -4.89
CA LEU A 210 9.92 -6.01 -6.02
C LEU A 210 8.44 -5.91 -5.60
N ARG A 211 8.16 -6.10 -4.30
CA ARG A 211 6.83 -6.13 -3.64
C ARG A 211 5.78 -6.83 -4.49
N VAL A 212 6.09 -8.05 -4.90
CA VAL A 212 5.18 -8.89 -5.69
C VAL A 212 4.17 -9.53 -4.74
N SER A 213 2.89 -9.29 -5.01
CA SER A 213 1.76 -9.96 -4.36
C SER A 213 1.11 -10.92 -5.36
N LEU A 214 1.21 -12.22 -5.10
CA LEU A 214 0.56 -13.27 -5.89
C LEU A 214 -0.85 -13.51 -5.36
N ALA A 215 -1.68 -12.46 -5.40
CA ALA A 215 -3.08 -12.48 -4.98
C ALA A 215 -3.97 -11.95 -6.10
N CYS A 216 -5.23 -12.38 -6.15
CA CYS A 216 -6.24 -11.87 -7.08
C CYS A 216 -7.23 -10.93 -6.37
N ASP A 217 -6.72 -9.98 -5.59
CA ASP A 217 -7.49 -8.96 -4.88
C ASP A 217 -7.79 -7.71 -5.72
N THR A 218 -6.92 -7.41 -6.68
CA THR A 218 -7.05 -6.29 -7.62
C THR A 218 -6.81 -6.79 -9.03
N LEU A 219 -7.38 -6.10 -10.02
CA LEU A 219 -7.13 -6.37 -11.43
C LEU A 219 -5.63 -6.35 -11.76
N ARG A 220 -4.88 -5.40 -11.17
CA ARG A 220 -3.43 -5.28 -11.33
C ARG A 220 -2.69 -6.54 -10.87
N ASN A 221 -3.01 -7.05 -9.67
CA ASN A 221 -2.36 -8.24 -9.12
C ASN A 221 -2.82 -9.51 -9.85
N ARG A 222 -4.07 -9.57 -10.32
CA ARG A 222 -4.57 -10.65 -11.18
C ARG A 222 -3.76 -10.75 -12.47
N GLU A 223 -3.50 -9.64 -13.17
CA GLU A 223 -2.67 -9.61 -14.38
C GLU A 223 -1.22 -10.02 -14.10
N ILE A 224 -0.66 -9.60 -12.97
CA ILE A 224 0.66 -10.07 -12.51
C ILE A 224 0.64 -11.59 -12.30
N CYS A 225 -0.42 -12.13 -11.69
CA CYS A 225 -0.58 -13.57 -11.52
C CYS A 225 -0.64 -14.31 -12.87
N GLU A 226 -1.36 -13.77 -13.85
CA GLU A 226 -1.40 -14.35 -15.21
C GLU A 226 -0.01 -14.36 -15.87
N GLY A 227 0.73 -13.25 -15.78
CA GLY A 227 2.09 -13.13 -16.34
C GLY A 227 3.12 -14.04 -15.65
N LEU A 228 2.93 -14.32 -14.36
CA LEU A 228 3.80 -15.17 -13.54
C LEU A 228 3.29 -16.62 -13.42
N SER A 229 2.40 -17.07 -14.31
CA SER A 229 1.91 -18.44 -14.32
C SER A 229 3.04 -19.49 -14.27
N GLY A 230 2.88 -20.47 -13.39
CA GLY A 230 3.88 -21.53 -13.12
C GLY A 230 4.88 -21.20 -12.01
N ILE A 231 4.75 -20.03 -11.36
CA ILE A 231 5.59 -19.64 -10.22
C ILE A 231 5.39 -20.58 -9.01
N ARG A 232 6.52 -20.94 -8.39
CA ARG A 232 6.68 -21.86 -7.27
C ARG A 232 7.80 -21.37 -6.37
N ALA A 233 7.86 -21.85 -5.14
CA ALA A 233 8.94 -21.49 -4.20
C ALA A 233 10.33 -21.94 -4.69
N SER A 234 10.40 -22.97 -5.53
CA SER A 234 11.67 -23.47 -6.09
C SER A 234 12.19 -22.68 -7.30
N ASN A 235 11.34 -21.87 -7.96
CA ASN A 235 11.70 -21.20 -9.22
C ASN A 235 11.31 -19.71 -9.28
N PHE A 236 10.80 -19.13 -8.18
CA PHE A 236 10.29 -17.76 -8.15
C PHE A 236 11.32 -16.73 -8.64
N ALA A 237 12.57 -16.85 -8.18
CA ALA A 237 13.65 -15.93 -8.53
C ALA A 237 13.91 -15.94 -10.04
N GLN A 238 14.02 -17.14 -10.63
CA GLN A 238 14.19 -17.31 -12.07
C GLN A 238 13.01 -16.71 -12.86
N ILE A 239 11.78 -17.05 -12.49
CA ILE A 239 10.59 -16.55 -13.19
C ILE A 239 10.48 -15.03 -13.09
N LEU A 240 10.77 -14.45 -11.93
CA LEU A 240 10.74 -13.00 -11.74
C LEU A 240 11.85 -12.30 -12.53
N ALA A 241 13.04 -12.87 -12.61
CA ALA A 241 14.13 -12.34 -13.43
C ALA A 241 13.80 -12.39 -14.93
N GLU A 242 13.24 -13.50 -15.41
CA GLU A 242 12.88 -13.68 -16.82
C GLU A 242 11.67 -12.86 -17.25
N ARG A 243 10.73 -12.59 -16.33
CA ARG A 243 9.43 -11.97 -16.64
C ARG A 243 9.19 -10.67 -15.89
N GLN A 244 10.23 -9.98 -15.44
CA GLN A 244 10.10 -8.78 -14.60
C GLN A 244 9.26 -7.65 -15.21
N SER A 245 9.15 -7.61 -16.55
CA SER A 245 8.31 -6.67 -17.29
C SER A 245 6.83 -6.78 -16.92
N VAL A 246 6.33 -7.96 -16.56
CA VAL A 246 4.92 -8.18 -16.17
C VAL A 246 4.56 -7.47 -14.87
N LEU A 247 5.56 -7.09 -14.06
CA LEU A 247 5.32 -6.35 -12.81
C LEU A 247 4.82 -4.92 -13.07
N ARG A 248 4.99 -4.41 -14.30
CA ARG A 248 4.42 -3.13 -14.75
C ARG A 248 3.11 -3.39 -15.50
N SER A 249 2.09 -3.84 -14.79
CA SER A 249 0.76 -4.11 -15.36
C SER A 249 -0.06 -2.83 -15.51
N ARG A 250 -0.45 -2.20 -14.38
CA ARG A 250 -1.28 -0.98 -14.35
C ARG A 250 -0.73 0.03 -13.34
N PRO A 251 -0.88 1.34 -13.58
CA PRO A 251 -0.60 2.34 -12.57
C PRO A 251 -1.58 2.21 -11.39
N ALA A 252 -1.11 2.65 -10.23
CA ALA A 252 -1.88 2.64 -8.99
C ALA A 252 -1.94 4.03 -8.34
N PHE A 253 -1.07 4.95 -8.74
CA PHE A 253 -0.96 6.26 -8.13
C PHE A 253 -0.99 7.35 -9.21
N PHE A 254 -1.90 8.31 -9.02
CA PHE A 254 -2.14 9.38 -9.98
C PHE A 254 -1.99 10.71 -9.26
N ALA A 255 -0.90 11.43 -9.58
CA ALA A 255 -0.59 12.71 -8.98
C ALA A 255 -1.03 13.84 -9.90
N PHE A 256 -2.06 14.56 -9.48
CA PHE A 256 -2.59 15.72 -10.16
C PHE A 256 -1.96 17.00 -9.61
N GLN A 257 -1.49 17.86 -10.50
CA GLN A 257 -1.32 19.27 -10.20
C GLN A 257 -2.67 19.96 -10.40
N VAL A 258 -3.40 20.15 -9.32
CA VAL A 258 -4.73 20.81 -9.38
C VAL A 258 -4.62 22.33 -9.34
N SER A 259 -3.57 22.88 -8.74
CA SER A 259 -3.34 24.32 -8.61
C SER A 259 -1.91 24.66 -8.99
N GLY A 260 -1.73 25.70 -9.82
CA GLY A 260 -0.41 26.23 -10.13
C GLY A 260 0.22 27.01 -8.98
N ARG A 261 -0.59 27.53 -8.05
CA ARG A 261 -0.13 28.43 -6.98
C ARG A 261 0.55 27.66 -5.85
N CYS A 262 1.65 28.19 -5.32
CA CYS A 262 2.29 27.73 -4.09
C CYS A 262 2.47 28.93 -3.13
N PRO A 263 2.26 28.81 -1.81
CA PRO A 263 2.43 29.94 -0.91
C PRO A 263 3.90 30.29 -0.67
N PHE A 264 4.82 29.38 -1.01
CA PHE A 264 6.23 29.46 -0.65
C PHE A 264 7.17 29.34 -1.85
N LEU A 265 8.41 29.79 -1.63
CA LEU A 265 9.54 29.63 -2.54
C LEU A 265 10.59 28.74 -1.86
N CYS A 266 10.19 27.53 -1.47
CA CYS A 266 11.01 26.61 -0.70
C CYS A 266 12.35 26.32 -1.41
N PRO A 267 13.52 26.56 -0.77
CA PRO A 267 14.81 26.40 -1.43
C PRO A 267 15.12 24.99 -1.96
N HIS A 268 14.46 23.97 -1.39
CA HIS A 268 14.64 22.57 -1.76
C HIS A 268 13.71 22.12 -2.89
N CYS A 269 12.65 22.87 -3.21
CA CYS A 269 11.66 22.47 -4.21
C CYS A 269 12.05 23.07 -5.58
N PRO A 270 12.14 22.30 -6.68
CA PRO A 270 12.45 22.83 -8.02
C PRO A 270 11.30 23.64 -8.64
N TYR A 271 10.06 23.45 -8.17
CA TYR A 271 8.86 24.03 -8.78
C TYR A 271 8.85 25.58 -8.85
N PRO A 272 9.29 26.33 -7.82
CA PRO A 272 9.47 27.78 -7.91
C PRO A 272 10.35 28.25 -9.09
N ASP A 273 11.50 27.60 -9.30
CA ASP A 273 12.43 27.99 -10.38
C ASP A 273 11.88 27.61 -11.74
N PHE A 274 11.26 26.42 -11.83
CA PHE A 274 10.50 26.04 -13.02
C PHE A 274 9.49 27.11 -13.38
N CYS A 275 8.63 27.52 -12.43
CA CYS A 275 7.59 28.52 -12.65
C CYS A 275 8.13 29.86 -13.17
N ALA A 276 9.24 30.34 -12.60
CA ALA A 276 9.85 31.62 -12.97
C ALA A 276 10.69 31.57 -14.25
N SER A 277 11.14 30.38 -14.70
CA SER A 277 12.13 30.26 -15.78
C SER A 277 11.65 30.73 -17.16
N GLY A 278 10.37 30.58 -17.48
CA GLY A 278 9.85 30.78 -18.84
C GLY A 278 10.41 29.79 -19.88
N ALA A 279 11.14 28.76 -19.44
CA ALA A 279 11.73 27.74 -20.30
C ALA A 279 10.79 26.53 -20.48
N GLY A 280 10.82 25.93 -21.67
CA GLY A 280 9.99 24.75 -21.97
C GLY A 280 8.50 25.05 -21.81
N ARG A 281 7.82 24.31 -20.92
CA ARG A 281 6.40 24.49 -20.57
C ARG A 281 6.17 25.36 -19.32
N SER A 282 7.22 26.01 -18.83
CA SER A 282 7.09 26.96 -17.72
C SER A 282 6.09 28.07 -18.07
N PRO A 283 5.25 28.50 -17.10
CA PRO A 283 4.36 29.63 -17.29
C PRO A 283 5.10 30.98 -17.37
N GLY A 284 6.37 31.06 -16.95
CA GLY A 284 7.10 32.33 -16.81
C GLY A 284 6.50 33.25 -15.74
N ILE A 285 5.77 32.69 -14.77
CA ILE A 285 5.08 33.40 -13.69
C ILE A 285 5.53 32.78 -12.37
N PRO A 286 6.00 33.57 -11.38
CA PRO A 286 6.39 33.04 -10.07
C PRO A 286 5.29 32.17 -9.43
N ALA A 287 5.68 31.08 -8.77
CA ALA A 287 4.74 30.12 -8.18
C ALA A 287 3.73 30.78 -7.21
N VAL A 288 4.17 31.79 -6.46
CA VAL A 288 3.32 32.58 -5.54
C VAL A 288 2.25 33.43 -6.23
N SER A 289 2.45 33.72 -7.51
CA SER A 289 1.59 34.59 -8.34
C SER A 289 0.74 33.82 -9.35
N ARG A 290 0.92 32.50 -9.48
CA ARG A 290 0.08 31.68 -10.34
C ARG A 290 -1.37 31.66 -9.86
N GLN A 291 -2.29 31.55 -10.82
CA GLN A 291 -3.74 31.54 -10.58
C GLN A 291 -4.47 30.49 -11.41
N ASP A 292 -3.73 29.73 -12.23
CA ASP A 292 -4.30 28.65 -13.00
C ASP A 292 -4.57 27.43 -12.11
N PHE A 293 -5.62 26.71 -12.47
CA PHE A 293 -6.09 25.51 -11.79
C PHE A 293 -6.69 24.55 -12.81
N MET A 294 -6.69 23.27 -12.48
CA MET A 294 -7.40 22.25 -13.24
C MET A 294 -8.90 22.46 -13.08
N ARG A 295 -9.68 22.41 -14.15
CA ARG A 295 -11.13 22.58 -14.03
C ARG A 295 -11.78 21.31 -13.47
N PRO A 296 -12.84 21.39 -12.64
CA PRO A 296 -13.52 20.21 -12.11
C PRO A 296 -14.03 19.25 -13.19
N GLU A 297 -14.48 19.76 -14.34
CA GLU A 297 -14.90 18.94 -15.48
C GLU A 297 -13.75 18.14 -16.11
N ASP A 298 -12.56 18.74 -16.18
CA ASP A 298 -11.36 18.10 -16.72
C ASP A 298 -10.86 17.02 -15.74
N PHE A 299 -10.88 17.31 -14.45
CA PHE A 299 -10.57 16.34 -13.40
C PHE A 299 -11.54 15.15 -13.43
N ARG A 300 -12.84 15.40 -13.57
CA ARG A 300 -13.86 14.34 -13.68
C ARG A 300 -13.60 13.44 -14.89
N LEU A 301 -13.34 14.01 -16.05
CA LEU A 301 -13.01 13.25 -17.26
C LEU A 301 -11.78 12.36 -17.05
N ALA A 302 -10.74 12.87 -16.39
CA ALA A 302 -9.55 12.08 -16.05
C ALA A 302 -9.89 10.95 -15.05
N ALA A 303 -10.64 11.26 -13.99
CA ALA A 303 -11.05 10.29 -12.97
C ALA A 303 -11.88 9.14 -13.56
N GLU A 304 -12.79 9.42 -14.50
CA GLU A 304 -13.57 8.39 -15.22
C GLU A 304 -12.66 7.45 -16.02
N LYS A 305 -11.68 7.99 -16.78
CA LYS A 305 -10.70 7.18 -17.52
C LYS A 305 -9.82 6.33 -16.59
N ILE A 306 -9.46 6.89 -15.43
CA ILE A 306 -8.69 6.17 -14.41
C ILE A 306 -9.55 5.05 -13.82
N ALA A 307 -10.82 5.29 -13.50
CA ALA A 307 -11.67 4.29 -12.87
C ALA A 307 -11.94 3.10 -13.80
N GLU A 308 -12.07 3.35 -15.10
CA GLU A 308 -12.24 2.32 -16.12
C GLU A 308 -11.01 1.40 -16.25
N TRP A 309 -9.79 1.94 -16.06
CA TRP A 309 -8.56 1.20 -16.33
C TRP A 309 -7.70 0.87 -15.10
N SER A 310 -7.88 1.55 -13.98
CA SER A 310 -7.08 1.40 -12.76
C SER A 310 -8.01 1.54 -11.57
N GLU A 311 -8.82 0.50 -11.37
CA GLU A 311 -9.87 0.47 -10.36
C GLU A 311 -9.36 0.83 -8.96
N ASP A 312 -8.12 0.49 -8.63
CA ASP A 312 -7.57 0.64 -7.29
C ASP A 312 -6.68 1.87 -7.10
N ALA A 313 -6.93 2.93 -7.87
CA ALA A 313 -6.13 4.15 -7.86
C ALA A 313 -6.14 4.92 -6.53
N VAL A 314 -4.97 5.42 -6.16
CA VAL A 314 -4.79 6.51 -5.19
C VAL A 314 -4.65 7.82 -5.98
N ILE A 315 -5.52 8.77 -5.70
CA ILE A 315 -5.58 10.08 -6.35
C ILE A 315 -4.90 11.10 -5.45
N SER A 316 -3.68 11.52 -5.79
CA SER A 316 -3.01 12.64 -5.15
C SER A 316 -3.42 13.95 -5.83
N LEU A 317 -3.84 14.94 -5.05
CA LEU A 317 -4.20 16.27 -5.55
C LEU A 317 -3.04 17.28 -5.45
N SER A 318 -1.83 16.80 -5.17
CA SER A 318 -0.73 17.64 -4.69
C SER A 318 0.60 17.38 -5.42
N LEU A 319 0.59 17.09 -6.72
CA LEU A 319 1.81 16.82 -7.49
C LEU A 319 2.86 17.93 -7.31
N TRP A 320 2.49 19.16 -7.64
CA TRP A 320 3.25 20.38 -7.42
C TRP A 320 2.28 21.54 -7.14
N GLY A 321 2.78 22.60 -6.50
CA GLY A 321 1.93 23.69 -6.02
C GLY A 321 1.22 23.33 -4.72
N GLU A 322 0.25 24.15 -4.33
CA GLU A 322 -0.56 24.00 -3.13
C GLU A 322 -2.04 23.90 -3.52
N CYS A 323 -2.61 22.73 -3.27
CA CYS A 323 -3.98 22.38 -3.62
C CYS A 323 -5.02 23.20 -2.84
N ALA A 324 -4.67 23.76 -1.67
CA ALA A 324 -5.54 24.63 -0.89
C ALA A 324 -6.06 25.85 -1.67
N PHE A 325 -5.31 26.29 -2.70
CA PHE A 325 -5.67 27.44 -3.54
C PHE A 325 -6.60 27.09 -4.69
N HIS A 326 -6.98 25.82 -4.87
CA HIS A 326 -7.98 25.44 -5.84
C HIS A 326 -9.39 25.87 -5.35
N PRO A 327 -10.16 26.68 -6.11
CA PRO A 327 -11.42 27.27 -5.64
C PRO A 327 -12.48 26.21 -5.30
N GLU A 328 -12.42 25.05 -5.94
CA GLU A 328 -13.38 23.96 -5.79
C GLU A 328 -12.72 22.66 -5.31
N ILE A 329 -11.70 22.74 -4.42
CA ILE A 329 -10.95 21.55 -3.99
C ILE A 329 -11.84 20.45 -3.38
N ALA A 330 -12.89 20.83 -2.65
CA ALA A 330 -13.86 19.87 -2.10
C ALA A 330 -14.64 19.13 -3.19
N GLU A 331 -14.88 19.76 -4.35
CA GLU A 331 -15.53 19.12 -5.50
C GLU A 331 -14.63 18.07 -6.14
N LEU A 332 -13.31 18.32 -6.20
CA LEU A 332 -12.35 17.34 -6.72
C LEU A 332 -12.30 16.11 -5.82
N VAL A 333 -12.24 16.32 -4.49
CA VAL A 333 -12.30 15.21 -3.52
C VAL A 333 -13.62 14.46 -3.66
N ARG A 334 -14.76 15.15 -3.73
CA ARG A 334 -16.07 14.52 -3.95
C ARG A 334 -16.11 13.68 -5.22
N THR A 335 -15.52 14.18 -6.30
CA THR A 335 -15.46 13.48 -7.59
C THR A 335 -14.58 12.23 -7.51
N ALA A 336 -13.42 12.29 -6.86
CA ALA A 336 -12.59 11.10 -6.64
C ALA A 336 -13.32 10.06 -5.79
N LEU A 337 -13.98 10.51 -4.73
CA LEU A 337 -14.72 9.65 -3.80
C LEU A 337 -16.05 9.10 -4.36
N SER A 338 -16.53 9.58 -5.50
CA SER A 338 -17.68 8.94 -6.17
C SER A 338 -17.30 7.61 -6.84
N PHE A 339 -16.01 7.30 -6.94
CA PHE A 339 -15.50 5.99 -7.35
C PHE A 339 -15.14 5.20 -6.09
N PRO A 340 -15.90 4.14 -5.73
CA PRO A 340 -15.74 3.44 -4.44
C PRO A 340 -14.36 2.86 -4.19
N SER A 341 -13.63 2.56 -5.27
CA SER A 341 -12.32 1.92 -5.24
C SER A 341 -11.16 2.92 -5.20
N PHE A 342 -11.43 4.24 -5.22
CA PHE A 342 -10.40 5.26 -5.09
C PHE A 342 -10.15 5.65 -3.63
N SER A 343 -8.95 6.12 -3.36
CA SER A 343 -8.63 6.92 -2.17
C SER A 343 -7.97 8.23 -2.58
N VAL A 344 -7.99 9.21 -1.69
CA VAL A 344 -7.40 10.52 -1.94
C VAL A 344 -6.21 10.76 -1.03
N LEU A 345 -5.14 11.29 -1.59
CA LEU A 345 -3.99 11.81 -0.86
C LEU A 345 -3.89 13.32 -1.06
N ILE A 346 -3.74 14.06 0.03
CA ILE A 346 -3.51 15.50 0.02
C ILE A 346 -2.20 15.78 0.73
N GLU A 347 -1.19 16.17 -0.03
CA GLU A 347 0.04 16.77 0.50
C GLU A 347 -0.13 18.29 0.51
N THR A 348 0.11 18.94 1.65
CA THR A 348 -0.21 20.36 1.86
C THR A 348 0.80 21.00 2.79
N THR A 349 1.01 22.31 2.62
CA THR A 349 1.75 23.16 3.57
C THR A 349 0.93 23.52 4.81
N GLY A 350 -0.38 23.24 4.78
CA GLY A 350 -1.35 23.64 5.80
C GLY A 350 -1.81 25.10 5.67
N ILE A 351 -1.33 25.83 4.67
CA ILE A 351 -1.62 27.26 4.48
C ILE A 351 -2.81 27.47 3.55
N GLY A 352 -3.67 28.44 3.89
CA GLY A 352 -4.78 28.86 3.02
C GLY A 352 -6.04 27.99 3.11
N TRP A 353 -6.07 27.00 4.00
CA TRP A 353 -7.24 26.16 4.23
C TRP A 353 -8.30 26.87 5.08
N GLN A 354 -9.54 26.82 4.62
CA GLN A 354 -10.69 27.28 5.38
C GLN A 354 -11.36 26.09 6.08
N ARG A 355 -11.75 26.27 7.34
CA ARG A 355 -12.43 25.23 8.13
C ARG A 355 -13.67 24.67 7.43
N ALA A 356 -14.48 25.53 6.82
CA ALA A 356 -15.69 25.10 6.09
C ALA A 356 -15.37 24.14 4.93
N VAL A 357 -14.22 24.31 4.24
CA VAL A 357 -13.79 23.41 3.17
C VAL A 357 -13.42 22.03 3.75
N LEU A 358 -12.70 22.01 4.87
CA LEU A 358 -12.36 20.75 5.57
C LEU A 358 -13.61 20.02 6.05
N GLU A 359 -14.58 20.74 6.60
CA GLU A 359 -15.87 20.19 7.05
C GLU A 359 -16.67 19.61 5.87
N ASN A 360 -16.66 20.27 4.70
CA ASN A 360 -17.27 19.74 3.48
C ASN A 360 -16.59 18.44 3.02
N ILE A 361 -15.25 18.40 3.00
CA ILE A 361 -14.51 17.17 2.66
C ILE A 361 -14.85 16.05 3.66
N ARG A 362 -14.91 16.36 4.96
CA ARG A 362 -15.28 15.38 5.99
C ARG A 362 -16.70 14.84 5.79
N ALA A 363 -17.65 15.69 5.40
CA ALA A 363 -19.01 15.26 5.08
C ALA A 363 -19.02 14.26 3.92
N GLU A 364 -18.23 14.48 2.88
CA GLU A 364 -18.12 13.52 1.76
C GLU A 364 -17.47 12.20 2.20
N VAL A 365 -16.37 12.24 2.97
CA VAL A 365 -15.74 11.03 3.51
C VAL A 365 -16.71 10.20 4.33
N SER A 366 -17.59 10.84 5.10
CA SER A 366 -18.56 10.15 5.96
C SER A 366 -19.70 9.47 5.18
N ARG A 367 -19.89 9.81 3.90
CA ARG A 367 -20.88 9.19 3.01
C ARG A 367 -20.34 7.97 2.29
N VAL A 368 -19.03 7.82 2.20
CA VAL A 368 -18.38 6.70 1.52
C VAL A 368 -18.30 5.52 2.47
N GLN A 369 -18.71 4.33 2.00
CA GLN A 369 -18.47 3.12 2.77
C GLN A 369 -16.96 2.86 2.86
N PRO A 370 -16.41 2.49 4.03
CA PRO A 370 -15.01 2.14 4.14
C PRO A 370 -14.66 1.06 3.12
N SER A 371 -13.70 1.32 2.23
CA SER A 371 -13.38 0.45 1.09
C SER A 371 -12.61 -0.84 1.48
N GLY A 372 -12.60 -1.22 2.77
CA GLY A 372 -11.84 -2.36 3.29
C GLY A 372 -10.32 -2.25 3.12
N ARG A 373 -9.82 -1.12 2.61
CA ARG A 373 -8.38 -0.89 2.38
C ARG A 373 -7.65 -0.47 3.65
N PRO A 374 -6.33 -0.75 3.74
CA PRO A 374 -5.52 -0.31 4.86
C PRO A 374 -5.40 1.23 4.95
N ALA A 375 -5.40 1.93 3.80
CA ALA A 375 -5.32 3.38 3.74
C ALA A 375 -6.70 4.02 3.92
N GLY A 376 -6.76 5.09 4.72
CA GLY A 376 -8.00 5.86 4.91
C GLY A 376 -8.53 6.41 3.57
N THR A 377 -9.83 6.67 3.50
CA THR A 377 -10.51 7.21 2.31
C THR A 377 -9.87 8.52 1.82
N VAL A 378 -9.42 9.37 2.75
CA VAL A 378 -8.66 10.59 2.48
C VAL A 378 -7.52 10.70 3.50
N ASN A 379 -6.28 10.77 3.04
CA ASN A 379 -5.09 10.94 3.88
C ASN A 379 -4.46 12.32 3.65
N TRP A 380 -3.95 12.91 4.72
CA TRP A 380 -3.35 14.24 4.73
C TRP A 380 -1.90 14.15 5.17
N ILE A 381 -0.99 14.63 4.33
CA ILE A 381 0.42 14.81 4.67
C ILE A 381 0.67 16.31 4.78
N VAL A 382 1.15 16.77 5.93
CA VAL A 382 1.34 18.20 6.19
C VAL A 382 2.82 18.52 6.32
N SER A 383 3.38 19.26 5.37
CA SER A 383 4.80 19.64 5.35
C SER A 383 5.07 20.70 6.41
N LEU A 384 5.69 20.28 7.52
CA LEU A 384 6.14 21.18 8.58
C LEU A 384 7.65 21.40 8.48
N ASP A 385 8.42 20.33 8.32
CA ASP A 385 9.88 20.35 8.10
C ASP A 385 10.70 21.00 9.24
N ALA A 386 10.06 21.26 10.39
CA ALA A 386 10.62 21.99 11.51
C ALA A 386 9.85 21.76 12.82
N VAL A 387 10.53 22.03 13.94
CA VAL A 387 10.00 22.17 15.30
C VAL A 387 9.90 23.65 15.69
N THR A 388 10.80 24.50 15.19
CA THR A 388 10.82 25.93 15.50
C THR A 388 10.38 26.80 14.32
N ALA A 389 9.81 27.97 14.62
CA ALA A 389 9.44 28.96 13.59
C ALA A 389 10.65 29.44 12.76
N GLU A 390 11.83 29.51 13.38
CA GLU A 390 13.06 29.88 12.67
C GLU A 390 13.44 28.83 11.63
N MET A 391 13.43 27.54 12.02
CA MET A 391 13.72 26.46 11.09
C MET A 391 12.64 26.33 10.01
N TYR A 392 11.37 26.49 10.38
CA TYR A 392 10.26 26.54 9.42
C TYR A 392 10.51 27.62 8.36
N GLY A 393 10.89 28.83 8.79
CA GLY A 393 11.24 29.91 7.87
C GLY A 393 12.39 29.54 6.93
N LYS A 394 13.47 28.93 7.44
CA LYS A 394 14.61 28.47 6.62
C LYS A 394 14.19 27.42 5.57
N MET A 395 13.30 26.50 5.94
CA MET A 395 12.85 25.43 5.05
C MET A 395 11.88 25.94 3.97
N HIS A 396 11.05 26.93 4.29
CA HIS A 396 10.01 27.46 3.39
C HIS A 396 10.36 28.80 2.71
N GLY A 397 11.56 29.33 2.94
CA GLY A 397 12.03 30.58 2.32
C GLY A 397 11.41 31.84 2.92
N LEU A 398 11.04 31.80 4.20
CA LEU A 398 10.47 32.92 4.96
C LEU A 398 11.48 33.46 5.97
N SER A 399 11.22 34.66 6.50
CA SER A 399 12.02 35.23 7.57
C SER A 399 11.21 36.09 8.53
N GLY A 400 11.71 36.25 9.76
CA GLY A 400 11.12 37.16 10.74
C GLY A 400 9.70 36.77 11.17
N PRO A 401 8.82 37.76 11.44
CA PRO A 401 7.46 37.51 11.94
C PRO A 401 6.59 36.62 11.03
N GLU A 402 6.77 36.73 9.72
CA GLU A 402 6.00 35.94 8.75
C GLU A 402 6.22 34.44 8.93
N ALA A 403 7.46 34.01 9.21
CA ALA A 403 7.76 32.60 9.46
C ALA A 403 7.01 32.08 10.70
N ALA A 404 6.91 32.88 11.76
CA ALA A 404 6.18 32.51 12.97
C ALA A 404 4.67 32.43 12.73
N GLU A 405 4.09 33.40 12.01
CA GLU A 405 2.66 33.41 11.67
C GLU A 405 2.29 32.19 10.81
N ARG A 406 3.07 31.90 9.76
CA ARG A 406 2.82 30.75 8.87
C ARG A 406 3.03 29.42 9.57
N PHE A 407 4.03 29.31 10.43
CA PHE A 407 4.22 28.09 11.21
C PHE A 407 3.06 27.85 12.17
N GLN A 408 2.56 28.89 12.83
CA GLN A 408 1.37 28.80 13.68
C GLN A 408 0.12 28.38 12.88
N GLU A 409 -0.08 28.95 11.68
CA GLU A 409 -1.17 28.55 10.79
C GLU A 409 -1.09 27.06 10.41
N ALA A 410 0.10 26.58 10.01
CA ALA A 410 0.32 25.18 9.66
C ALA A 410 0.08 24.23 10.84
N LEU A 411 0.52 24.59 12.06
CA LEU A 411 0.26 23.80 13.27
C LEU A 411 -1.23 23.77 13.61
N ALA A 412 -1.92 24.91 13.53
CA ALA A 412 -3.36 24.99 13.75
C ALA A 412 -4.15 24.18 12.71
N PHE A 413 -3.66 24.13 11.48
CA PHE A 413 -4.20 23.25 10.44
C PHE A 413 -4.06 21.78 10.84
N VAL A 414 -2.88 21.32 11.26
CA VAL A 414 -2.66 19.93 11.70
C VAL A 414 -3.63 19.56 12.81
N GLU A 415 -3.84 20.44 13.79
CA GLU A 415 -4.78 20.22 14.89
C GLU A 415 -6.22 20.10 14.41
N THR A 416 -6.65 21.03 13.54
CA THR A 416 -8.01 21.03 12.96
C THR A 416 -8.24 19.78 12.10
N ALA A 417 -7.29 19.45 11.23
CA ALA A 417 -7.37 18.27 10.37
C ALA A 417 -7.38 16.98 11.20
N SER A 418 -6.58 16.89 12.27
CA SER A 418 -6.54 15.69 13.12
C SER A 418 -7.86 15.46 13.86
N GLN A 419 -8.58 16.53 14.21
CA GLN A 419 -9.93 16.43 14.81
C GLN A 419 -10.97 15.95 13.79
N LEU A 420 -10.88 16.41 12.54
CA LEU A 420 -11.85 16.07 11.50
C LEU A 420 -11.58 14.71 10.86
N PHE A 421 -10.32 14.34 10.69
CA PHE A 421 -9.84 13.14 10.02
C PHE A 421 -8.94 12.33 10.96
N PRO A 422 -9.51 11.77 12.05
CA PRO A 422 -8.74 10.97 13.00
C PRO A 422 -8.02 9.85 12.25
N GLU A 423 -6.80 9.56 12.69
CA GLU A 423 -5.93 8.54 12.12
C GLU A 423 -5.43 8.75 10.68
N SER A 424 -5.80 9.85 10.02
CA SER A 424 -5.51 10.08 8.59
C SER A 424 -4.66 11.33 8.34
N VAL A 425 -4.02 11.88 9.37
CA VAL A 425 -3.18 13.08 9.30
C VAL A 425 -1.76 12.76 9.73
N TYR A 426 -0.80 13.11 8.87
CA TYR A 426 0.62 12.79 8.99
C TYR A 426 1.44 14.07 8.86
N PRO A 427 1.86 14.67 9.99
CA PRO A 427 2.89 15.69 9.99
C PRO A 427 4.18 15.14 9.39
N GLN A 428 4.74 15.87 8.42
CA GLN A 428 5.91 15.48 7.66
C GLN A 428 7.11 16.36 8.00
N PHE A 429 8.27 15.70 8.04
CA PHE A 429 9.58 16.31 8.14
C PHE A 429 10.47 15.85 6.98
N LEU A 430 10.73 16.73 6.02
CA LEU A 430 11.76 16.56 5.00
C LEU A 430 13.13 16.67 5.64
N ARG A 431 13.84 15.54 5.72
CA ARG A 431 15.12 15.44 6.40
C ARG A 431 16.25 16.00 5.52
N THR A 432 16.90 17.07 5.97
CA THR A 432 18.00 17.75 5.27
C THR A 432 19.15 18.07 6.21
N LYS A 433 20.33 18.40 5.67
CA LYS A 433 21.48 18.87 6.48
C LYS A 433 21.16 20.09 7.35
N LYS A 434 20.18 20.91 6.94
CA LYS A 434 19.82 22.17 7.59
C LYS A 434 19.01 21.95 8.87
N ASN A 435 18.10 20.97 8.86
CA ASN A 435 17.14 20.74 9.93
C ASN A 435 17.41 19.45 10.72
N GLU A 436 18.47 18.70 10.42
CA GLU A 436 18.82 17.45 11.11
C GLU A 436 18.85 17.57 12.65
N CYS A 437 19.24 18.74 13.17
CA CYS A 437 19.24 19.02 14.61
C CYS A 437 17.85 18.97 15.28
N GLU A 438 16.75 19.12 14.52
CA GLU A 438 15.38 19.10 15.03
C GLU A 438 14.67 17.75 14.77
N LEU A 439 15.31 16.80 14.08
CA LEU A 439 14.70 15.54 13.66
C LEU A 439 14.17 14.71 14.84
N GLU A 440 14.99 14.54 15.89
CA GLU A 440 14.64 13.71 17.04
C GLU A 440 13.46 14.32 17.82
N ASP A 441 13.51 15.63 18.05
CA ASP A 441 12.44 16.35 18.75
C ASP A 441 11.12 16.30 17.98
N PHE A 442 11.17 16.50 16.65
CA PHE A 442 10.01 16.34 15.78
C PHE A 442 9.42 14.94 15.88
N PHE A 443 10.27 13.92 15.73
CA PHE A 443 9.84 12.52 15.75
C PHE A 443 9.18 12.16 17.07
N ARG A 444 9.82 12.48 18.21
CA ARG A 444 9.30 12.16 19.54
C ARG A 444 7.97 12.88 19.81
N PHE A 445 7.89 14.17 19.52
CA PHE A 445 6.68 14.97 19.75
C PHE A 445 5.47 14.41 19.00
N TRP A 446 5.59 14.17 17.69
CA TRP A 446 4.45 13.69 16.90
C TRP A 446 4.14 12.22 17.15
N LYS A 447 5.15 11.39 17.44
CA LYS A 447 4.92 10.01 17.88
C LYS A 447 4.08 9.96 19.17
N GLU A 448 4.35 10.84 20.12
CA GLU A 448 3.57 10.94 21.36
C GLU A 448 2.19 11.57 21.12
N LYS A 449 2.10 12.63 20.29
CA LYS A 449 0.87 13.39 20.07
C LYS A 449 -0.20 12.63 19.27
N ASN A 450 0.16 11.93 18.20
CA ASN A 450 -0.81 11.21 17.35
C ASN A 450 -0.31 9.86 16.78
N GLY A 451 0.94 9.48 17.07
CA GLY A 451 1.55 8.21 16.63
C GLY A 451 1.79 8.11 15.13
N ARG A 452 1.66 9.22 14.38
CA ARG A 452 1.67 9.25 12.91
C ARG A 452 2.52 10.41 12.44
N GLN A 453 3.72 10.12 11.96
CA GLN A 453 4.65 11.11 11.42
C GLN A 453 5.44 10.51 10.27
N ILE A 454 5.76 11.33 9.28
CA ILE A 454 6.55 10.93 8.12
C ILE A 454 7.90 11.64 8.21
N ILE A 455 8.98 10.85 8.20
CA ILE A 455 10.33 11.37 7.95
C ILE A 455 10.62 11.11 6.48
N LEU A 456 10.55 12.16 5.67
CA LEU A 456 10.73 12.08 4.24
C LEU A 456 12.22 12.28 3.90
N LYS A 457 12.76 11.45 3.02
CA LYS A 457 14.13 11.63 2.53
C LYS A 457 14.21 12.87 1.62
N TYR A 458 15.38 13.49 1.54
CA TYR A 458 15.60 14.58 0.59
C TYR A 458 15.71 14.05 -0.85
N ASP A 459 14.99 14.71 -1.75
CA ASP A 459 15.01 14.49 -3.19
C ASP A 459 15.73 15.66 -3.88
N SER A 460 16.75 15.34 -4.68
CA SER A 460 17.52 16.34 -5.44
C SER A 460 16.88 16.72 -6.77
N PHE A 461 15.73 16.10 -7.11
CA PHE A 461 15.03 16.23 -8.37
C PHE A 461 15.95 16.02 -9.56
N CYS A 462 16.54 14.84 -9.64
CA CYS A 462 17.52 14.47 -10.65
C CYS A 462 18.71 15.44 -10.77
N SER A 463 19.25 15.90 -9.62
CA SER A 463 20.33 16.89 -9.50
C SER A 463 19.99 18.32 -9.98
N THR A 464 18.70 18.64 -10.15
CA THR A 464 18.28 20.05 -10.38
C THR A 464 18.39 20.89 -9.10
N ARG A 465 18.47 20.23 -7.94
CA ARG A 465 18.75 20.85 -6.64
C ARG A 465 20.07 20.35 -6.05
N PRO A 466 20.79 21.19 -5.27
CA PRO A 466 21.98 20.76 -4.55
C PRO A 466 21.69 19.60 -3.60
N ASP A 467 22.66 18.69 -3.42
CA ASP A 467 22.49 17.55 -2.52
C ASP A 467 22.55 17.99 -1.04
N GLU A 468 21.38 17.98 -0.40
CA GLU A 468 21.19 18.32 1.01
C GLU A 468 20.88 17.08 1.87
N ARG A 469 21.10 15.86 1.36
CA ARG A 469 20.88 14.61 2.12
C ARG A 469 21.86 14.49 3.29
N PRO A 470 21.38 14.23 4.52
CA PRO A 470 22.28 13.92 5.64
C PRO A 470 22.97 12.55 5.52
N ALA A 471 22.31 11.61 4.85
CA ALA A 471 22.80 10.26 4.59
C ALA A 471 22.22 9.71 3.30
N ASP A 472 22.98 8.85 2.61
CA ASP A 472 22.50 8.09 1.47
C ASP A 472 21.80 6.82 1.97
N LEU A 473 20.51 6.68 1.64
CA LEU A 473 19.65 5.55 2.03
C LEU A 473 19.32 4.66 0.81
N SER A 474 20.02 4.84 -0.31
CA SER A 474 19.76 4.09 -1.52
C SER A 474 20.16 2.61 -1.36
N PRO A 475 19.36 1.67 -1.91
CA PRO A 475 19.73 0.26 -1.94
C PRO A 475 21.05 0.05 -2.67
N LEU A 476 21.89 -0.87 -2.15
CA LEU A 476 23.17 -1.24 -2.75
C LEU A 476 23.05 -1.68 -4.22
N VAL A 477 21.94 -2.34 -4.56
CA VAL A 477 21.63 -2.76 -5.93
C VAL A 477 20.41 -1.98 -6.40
N ARG A 478 20.58 -1.23 -7.49
CA ARG A 478 19.50 -0.48 -8.11
C ARG A 478 18.53 -1.43 -8.83
N GLN A 479 17.26 -1.34 -8.43
CA GLN A 479 16.15 -2.09 -9.03
C GLN A 479 15.37 -1.19 -10.01
N PRO A 480 14.48 -1.77 -10.85
CA PRO A 480 13.59 -0.98 -11.67
C PRO A 480 12.76 0.02 -10.86
N CYS A 481 12.55 1.21 -11.43
CA CYS A 481 11.97 2.34 -10.70
C CYS A 481 10.50 2.08 -10.36
N TRP A 482 10.16 2.22 -9.08
CA TRP A 482 8.78 2.10 -8.59
C TRP A 482 7.84 3.15 -9.20
N HIS A 483 8.29 4.39 -9.37
CA HIS A 483 7.47 5.42 -10.01
C HIS A 483 7.21 5.13 -11.49
N LEU A 484 8.19 4.63 -12.24
CA LEU A 484 7.95 4.20 -13.63
C LEU A 484 7.00 3.00 -13.73
N LYS A 485 7.00 2.15 -12.70
CA LYS A 485 6.18 0.95 -12.60
C LYS A 485 4.71 1.28 -12.30
N ARG A 486 4.42 2.32 -11.51
CA ARG A 486 3.08 2.52 -10.92
C ARG A 486 2.49 3.93 -10.99
N ASP A 487 3.25 4.94 -11.35
CA ASP A 487 2.82 6.32 -11.14
C ASP A 487 2.53 7.04 -12.46
N ILE A 488 1.54 7.93 -12.43
CA ILE A 488 1.25 8.89 -13.50
C ILE A 488 1.12 10.28 -12.90
N SER A 489 1.85 11.25 -13.47
CA SER A 489 1.78 12.66 -13.11
C SER A 489 0.96 13.42 -14.14
N ILE A 490 0.09 14.34 -13.70
CA ILE A 490 -0.89 15.02 -14.56
C ILE A 490 -0.88 16.52 -14.26
N LEU A 491 -0.61 17.33 -15.28
CA LEU A 491 -0.59 18.80 -15.19
C LEU A 491 -2.00 19.40 -15.36
N PRO A 492 -2.23 20.69 -15.03
CA PRO A 492 -3.55 21.32 -15.12
C PRO A 492 -4.18 21.25 -16.52
N ASP A 493 -3.34 21.28 -17.57
CA ASP A 493 -3.77 21.19 -18.98
C ASP A 493 -3.95 19.74 -19.48
N GLY A 494 -3.79 18.76 -18.57
CA GLY A 494 -3.90 17.33 -18.86
C GLY A 494 -2.63 16.71 -19.41
N THR A 495 -1.56 17.48 -19.63
CA THR A 495 -0.26 16.94 -20.04
C THR A 495 0.25 15.94 -19.02
N VAL A 496 0.75 14.81 -19.51
CA VAL A 496 1.35 13.76 -18.70
C VAL A 496 2.86 13.75 -18.98
N PRO A 497 3.70 14.33 -18.10
CA PRO A 497 5.14 14.12 -18.15
C PRO A 497 5.47 12.66 -17.82
N PHE A 498 6.67 12.20 -18.17
CA PHE A 498 6.99 10.79 -17.94
C PHE A 498 7.16 10.42 -16.46
N CYS A 499 7.47 11.38 -15.60
CA CYS A 499 7.63 11.19 -14.16
C CYS A 499 7.49 12.54 -13.42
N ARG A 500 7.19 12.50 -12.11
CA ARG A 500 7.24 13.65 -11.19
C ARG A 500 8.62 14.33 -11.15
N GLU A 501 9.67 13.63 -11.54
CA GLU A 501 11.01 14.22 -11.63
C GLU A 501 11.17 15.18 -12.82
N ASP A 502 10.36 15.04 -13.86
CA ASP A 502 10.43 15.87 -15.07
C ASP A 502 9.60 17.15 -14.91
N VAL A 503 10.04 18.01 -13.99
CA VAL A 503 9.35 19.27 -13.65
C VAL A 503 9.18 20.19 -14.87
N PHE A 504 10.12 20.12 -15.82
CA PHE A 504 10.06 20.89 -17.07
C PHE A 504 9.18 20.24 -18.15
N ALA A 505 8.65 19.04 -17.89
CA ALA A 505 7.92 18.22 -18.85
C ALA A 505 8.66 18.10 -20.20
N SER A 506 9.96 17.84 -20.10
CA SER A 506 10.89 17.69 -21.23
C SER A 506 10.51 16.50 -22.11
N THR A 507 9.94 15.46 -21.51
CA THR A 507 9.36 14.30 -22.20
C THR A 507 7.89 14.14 -21.82
N VAL A 508 7.01 14.26 -22.83
CA VAL A 508 5.57 14.14 -22.68
C VAL A 508 5.11 12.76 -23.17
N CYS A 509 4.44 12.01 -22.29
CA CYS A 509 3.85 10.70 -22.60
C CYS A 509 2.47 10.81 -23.25
N GLY A 510 1.80 11.95 -23.07
CA GLY A 510 0.55 12.27 -23.76
C GLY A 510 -0.25 13.31 -23.00
N ASN A 511 -1.57 13.30 -23.22
CA ASN A 511 -2.50 14.18 -22.55
C ASN A 511 -3.73 13.38 -22.12
N ILE A 512 -4.05 13.37 -20.83
CA ILE A 512 -5.11 12.51 -20.28
C ILE A 512 -6.52 12.92 -20.71
N PHE A 513 -6.73 14.17 -21.12
CA PHE A 513 -8.05 14.62 -21.59
C PHE A 513 -8.33 14.14 -23.00
N THR A 514 -7.32 14.08 -23.86
CA THR A 514 -7.47 13.74 -25.29
C THR A 514 -7.03 12.32 -25.66
N GLY A 515 -6.08 11.74 -24.92
CA GLY A 515 -5.53 10.40 -25.16
C GLY A 515 -6.24 9.28 -24.40
N ASN A 516 -5.86 8.05 -24.70
CA ASN A 516 -6.22 6.85 -23.93
C ASN A 516 -5.12 6.55 -22.89
N LEU A 517 -5.53 6.07 -21.71
CA LEU A 517 -4.62 5.86 -20.58
C LEU A 517 -3.61 4.70 -20.80
N PRO A 518 -4.00 3.51 -21.31
CA PRO A 518 -3.06 2.48 -21.76
C PRO A 518 -1.94 2.98 -22.70
N ASP A 519 -2.26 3.81 -23.69
CA ASP A 519 -1.28 4.32 -24.66
C ASP A 519 -0.30 5.29 -23.98
N ILE A 520 -0.83 6.19 -23.14
CA ILE A 520 -0.03 7.15 -22.37
C ILE A 520 0.94 6.40 -21.45
N PHE A 521 0.45 5.43 -20.68
CA PHE A 521 1.28 4.63 -19.80
C PHE A 521 2.27 3.76 -20.60
N GLY A 522 1.86 3.22 -21.75
CA GLY A 522 2.70 2.40 -22.62
C GLY A 522 3.93 3.14 -23.18
N LYS A 523 3.91 4.48 -23.29
CA LYS A 523 5.06 5.26 -23.76
C LYS A 523 6.33 5.05 -22.94
N ASN A 524 6.20 4.76 -21.65
CA ASN A 524 7.34 4.54 -20.76
C ASN A 524 7.76 3.07 -20.64
N GLN A 525 7.14 2.15 -21.40
CA GLN A 525 7.44 0.73 -21.32
C GLN A 525 8.91 0.42 -21.65
N SER A 526 9.43 0.97 -22.75
CA SER A 526 10.83 0.78 -23.15
C SER A 526 11.84 1.33 -22.13
N LEU A 527 11.50 2.41 -21.43
CA LEU A 527 12.32 2.97 -20.37
C LEU A 527 12.33 2.05 -19.14
N TYR A 528 11.17 1.49 -18.76
CA TYR A 528 11.10 0.51 -17.68
C TYR A 528 11.88 -0.78 -18.02
N GLU A 529 11.80 -1.25 -19.26
CA GLU A 529 12.60 -2.39 -19.75
C GLU A 529 14.10 -2.11 -19.71
N ALA A 530 14.54 -0.90 -20.04
CA ALA A 530 15.93 -0.50 -19.88
C ALA A 530 16.37 -0.61 -18.40
N HIS A 531 15.51 -0.20 -17.46
CA HIS A 531 15.82 -0.33 -16.03
C HIS A 531 15.94 -1.79 -15.56
N ILE A 532 15.16 -2.73 -16.12
CA ILE A 532 15.28 -4.18 -15.86
C ILE A 532 16.68 -4.67 -16.26
N HIS A 533 17.24 -4.11 -17.33
CA HIS A 533 18.59 -4.43 -17.82
C HIS A 533 19.69 -3.50 -17.25
N HIS A 534 19.40 -2.77 -16.17
CA HIS A 534 20.31 -1.85 -15.51
C HIS A 534 20.85 -0.69 -16.40
N ASP A 535 20.09 -0.31 -17.43
CA ASP A 535 20.38 0.82 -18.32
C ASP A 535 19.57 2.06 -17.90
N TYR A 536 20.21 2.96 -17.16
CA TYR A 536 19.59 4.16 -16.59
C TYR A 536 20.01 5.43 -17.37
N LYS A 537 19.25 5.79 -18.40
CA LYS A 537 19.55 6.93 -19.28
C LYS A 537 18.90 8.23 -18.80
N GLY A 538 19.47 9.36 -19.24
CA GLY A 538 18.90 10.69 -19.02
C GLY A 538 18.75 11.01 -17.54
N MET A 539 17.61 11.62 -17.17
CA MET A 539 17.34 12.03 -15.79
C MET A 539 17.29 10.84 -14.82
N CYS A 540 16.88 9.65 -15.28
CA CYS A 540 16.85 8.46 -14.45
C CYS A 540 18.24 8.10 -13.91
N GLY A 541 19.32 8.35 -14.66
CA GLY A 541 20.69 8.12 -14.18
C GLY A 541 21.05 8.92 -12.92
N ASN A 542 20.48 10.13 -12.77
CA ASN A 542 20.72 11.05 -11.66
C ASN A 542 19.62 11.02 -10.58
N CYS A 543 18.61 10.15 -10.73
CA CYS A 543 17.47 10.03 -9.84
C CYS A 543 17.74 9.00 -8.73
N ASP A 544 17.44 9.35 -7.49
CA ASP A 544 17.47 8.46 -6.34
C ASP A 544 16.07 8.13 -5.78
N GLU A 545 14.98 8.51 -6.46
CA GLU A 545 13.60 8.13 -6.08
C GLU A 545 13.20 6.71 -6.56
N TYR A 546 14.07 5.97 -7.25
CA TYR A 546 13.68 4.69 -7.86
C TYR A 546 13.18 3.61 -6.87
N TYR A 547 13.54 3.74 -5.59
CA TYR A 547 13.24 2.78 -4.52
C TYR A 547 12.24 3.32 -3.48
N THR A 548 11.81 4.57 -3.61
CA THR A 548 10.65 5.09 -2.89
C THR A 548 9.39 4.69 -3.64
N PHE A 549 8.26 4.67 -2.93
CA PHE A 549 6.99 4.26 -3.51
C PHE A 549 5.86 5.05 -2.87
N ASN A 550 4.84 5.30 -3.66
CA ASN A 550 3.56 5.79 -3.18
C ASN A 550 2.67 4.60 -2.80
N PHE A 551 1.68 4.86 -1.94
CA PHE A 551 0.77 3.83 -1.42
C PHE A 551 -0.09 3.21 -2.52
#